data_AF-A0A7Y4KTN1-F1
#
_entry.id   AF-A0A7Y4KTN1-F1
#
_cell.length_a   1.000
_cell.length_b   1.000
_cell.length_c   1.000
_cell.angle_alpha   90.00
_cell.angle_beta   90.00
_cell.angle_gamma   90.00
#
_symmetry.space_group_name_H-M   'P 1'
#
loop_
_entity.id
_entity.type
_entity.pdbx_description
1 polymer ?
#
loop_
_entity_poly.entity_id
_entity_poly.type
_entity_poly.pdbx_seq_one_letter_code
_entity_poly.pdbx_strand_id
1 'polypeptide(L)'
;MTPLSPGVATATEQDTPAAPGTLRFRRLWLFSPRADLAILGIPLALTLVAAFASTFLAPDAADNAHRLLGWTAQNLLGNATHVILTFLLFGVHRDVLTAAPKQPRTILAGALAMLAVGAALFFTFYADRSIHTFAVAVIFNVFGMHHTLSQHRGLWSLHGLRGGQEGLAPPSPLERKLQQLYVPLLLSVLLIRIFFVAESAAPGAPAYLDVGQGAVLPWQTLPVLIAVWLGYFLLLFRSVLRSGAASGPKVLYLLGMATATGLALVAPSWGYVMLPGMHGLEYYVLSARMLEPREGDRPRLSQKLIWPAMVASMLPLFALGVVHGFLLDGPMRGSLGIGGGAQAHPLLRALTSLGFACVLAHYFADAFIFRFRIPSIRQVMLRRLGFTSAPRPAP
;
A
#
# COMPACT_ATOMS: atom_id res chain seq x y z
N MET A 1 17.98 59.29 -9.94
CA MET A 1 17.17 58.12 -9.51
C MET A 1 16.16 57.85 -10.61
N THR A 2 16.43 56.88 -11.47
CA THR A 2 15.55 56.44 -12.55
C THR A 2 14.57 55.39 -12.00
N PRO A 3 13.27 55.47 -12.30
CA PRO A 3 12.31 54.46 -11.86
C PRO A 3 12.46 53.19 -12.73
N LEU A 4 12.51 52.03 -12.08
CA LEU A 4 12.46 50.72 -12.73
C LEU A 4 11.01 50.37 -13.09
N SER A 5 10.76 50.10 -14.37
CA SER A 5 9.51 49.51 -14.87
C SER A 5 9.25 48.13 -14.26
N PRO A 6 7.98 47.79 -13.96
CA PRO A 6 7.59 46.43 -13.57
C PRO A 6 7.38 45.58 -14.84
N GLY A 7 8.37 44.75 -15.18
CA GLY A 7 8.20 43.55 -15.99
C GLY A 7 8.81 42.40 -15.20
N VAL A 8 8.24 41.22 -15.08
CA VAL A 8 7.48 40.46 -16.07
C VAL A 8 6.54 39.54 -15.28
N ALA A 9 5.25 39.58 -15.62
CA ALA A 9 4.31 38.52 -15.25
C ALA A 9 4.90 37.20 -15.74
N THR A 10 5.15 36.27 -14.82
CA THR A 10 5.55 34.89 -15.14
C THR A 10 4.49 34.29 -16.05
N ALA A 11 4.79 34.25 -17.34
CA ALA A 11 3.97 33.56 -18.33
C ALA A 11 3.76 32.13 -17.84
N THR A 12 2.50 31.77 -17.54
CA THR A 12 2.08 30.38 -17.49
C THR A 12 2.35 29.81 -18.87
N GLU A 13 3.47 29.14 -19.02
CA GLU A 13 3.83 28.33 -20.19
C GLU A 13 2.62 27.43 -20.50
N GLN A 14 1.80 27.84 -21.48
CA GLN A 14 0.69 27.05 -21.97
C GLN A 14 1.31 25.88 -22.72
N ASP A 15 1.34 24.72 -22.08
CA ASP A 15 1.77 23.48 -22.72
C ASP A 15 0.98 23.31 -24.02
N THR A 16 1.71 23.34 -25.14
CA THR A 16 1.21 23.10 -26.49
C THR A 16 0.25 21.90 -26.51
N PRO A 17 -0.86 21.92 -27.28
CA PRO A 17 -1.76 20.79 -27.37
C PRO A 17 -1.00 19.52 -27.78
N ALA A 18 -0.78 18.64 -26.81
CA ALA A 18 -0.16 17.35 -27.01
C ALA A 18 -0.86 16.61 -28.17
N ALA A 19 -0.08 16.15 -29.16
CA ALA A 19 -0.60 15.40 -30.28
C ALA A 19 -1.37 14.15 -29.79
N PRO A 20 -2.43 13.70 -30.50
CA PRO A 20 -3.19 12.51 -30.13
C PRO A 20 -2.25 11.32 -29.89
N GLY A 21 -2.34 10.70 -28.71
CA GLY A 21 -1.50 9.56 -28.32
C GLY A 21 -0.20 9.89 -27.58
N THR A 22 0.14 11.18 -27.39
CA THR A 22 1.32 11.57 -26.60
C THR A 22 0.99 11.68 -25.11
N LEU A 23 1.82 11.05 -24.27
CA LEU A 23 1.66 11.07 -22.81
C LEU A 23 2.32 12.31 -22.22
N ARG A 24 1.55 13.12 -21.49
CA ARG A 24 2.09 14.27 -20.76
C ARG A 24 2.71 13.83 -19.43
N PHE A 25 3.95 14.23 -19.18
CA PHE A 25 4.66 13.96 -17.91
C PHE A 25 4.81 15.20 -17.02
N ARG A 26 4.91 16.39 -17.61
CA ARG A 26 5.16 17.64 -16.88
C ARG A 26 3.96 17.96 -15.99
N ARG A 27 4.22 18.37 -14.74
CA ARG A 27 3.24 18.78 -13.70
C ARG A 27 2.20 17.71 -13.27
N LEU A 28 2.24 16.50 -13.83
CA LEU A 28 1.24 15.45 -13.62
C LEU A 28 1.69 14.33 -12.66
N TRP A 29 2.88 14.47 -12.07
CA TRP A 29 3.36 13.64 -10.97
C TRP A 29 2.49 13.87 -9.74
N LEU A 30 2.19 12.80 -9.01
CA LEU A 30 1.28 12.86 -7.87
C LEU A 30 1.96 13.52 -6.67
N PHE A 31 3.17 13.07 -6.32
CA PHE A 31 3.96 13.64 -5.22
C PHE A 31 5.13 14.46 -5.75
N SER A 32 6.04 13.80 -6.45
CA SER A 32 7.15 14.42 -7.19
C SER A 32 7.76 13.37 -8.12
N PRO A 33 8.47 13.75 -9.19
CA PRO A 33 9.11 12.77 -10.08
C PRO A 33 9.98 11.77 -9.32
N ARG A 34 10.77 12.25 -8.35
CA ARG A 34 11.67 11.40 -7.57
C ARG A 34 10.91 10.45 -6.65
N ALA A 35 9.90 10.96 -5.94
CA ALA A 35 9.13 10.14 -5.01
C ALA A 35 8.29 9.08 -5.73
N ASP A 36 7.59 9.46 -6.79
CA ASP A 36 6.76 8.56 -7.59
C ASP A 36 7.63 7.47 -8.26
N LEU A 37 8.82 7.83 -8.79
CA LEU A 37 9.77 6.86 -9.33
C LEU A 37 10.37 5.97 -8.24
N ALA A 38 10.64 6.48 -7.04
CA ALA A 38 11.18 5.70 -5.94
C ALA A 38 10.18 4.63 -5.44
N ILE A 39 8.89 4.98 -5.37
CA ILE A 39 7.80 4.05 -5.01
C ILE A 39 7.83 2.80 -5.90
N LEU A 40 8.11 2.97 -7.20
CA LEU A 40 8.14 1.87 -8.16
C LEU A 40 9.52 1.22 -8.27
N GLY A 41 10.56 2.05 -8.37
CA GLY A 41 11.91 1.64 -8.69
C GLY A 41 12.63 0.93 -7.55
N ILE A 42 12.43 1.36 -6.30
CA ILE A 42 13.10 0.72 -5.15
C ILE A 42 12.62 -0.72 -4.96
N PRO A 43 11.30 -1.01 -4.86
CA PRO A 43 10.83 -2.39 -4.71
C PRO A 43 11.20 -3.24 -5.93
N LEU A 44 11.09 -2.70 -7.14
CA LEU A 44 11.48 -3.42 -8.36
C LEU A 44 12.98 -3.77 -8.38
N ALA A 45 13.85 -2.81 -8.05
CA ALA A 45 15.29 -3.03 -8.00
C ALA A 45 15.65 -4.09 -6.95
N LEU A 46 15.04 -4.02 -5.76
CA LEU A 46 15.24 -5.02 -4.71
C LEU A 46 14.83 -6.43 -5.19
N THR A 47 13.68 -6.53 -5.84
CA THR A 47 13.20 -7.80 -6.40
C THR A 47 14.11 -8.33 -7.50
N LEU A 48 14.58 -7.47 -8.42
CA LEU A 48 15.45 -7.88 -9.54
C LEU A 48 16.85 -8.27 -9.10
N VAL A 49 17.49 -7.47 -8.23
CA VAL A 49 18.83 -7.76 -7.68
C VAL A 49 18.82 -9.10 -6.97
N ALA A 50 17.75 -9.36 -6.23
CA ALA A 50 17.58 -10.60 -5.51
C ALA A 50 17.33 -11.80 -6.39
N ALA A 51 16.41 -11.68 -7.36
CA ALA A 51 16.18 -12.73 -8.33
C ALA A 51 17.48 -13.09 -9.06
N PHE A 52 18.26 -12.07 -9.46
CA PHE A 52 19.58 -12.25 -10.06
C PHE A 52 20.56 -12.97 -9.12
N ALA A 53 20.69 -12.52 -7.87
CA ALA A 53 21.58 -13.15 -6.89
C ALA A 53 21.18 -14.61 -6.60
N SER A 54 19.89 -14.89 -6.44
CA SER A 54 19.35 -16.23 -6.22
C SER A 54 19.56 -17.14 -7.43
N THR A 55 19.47 -16.64 -8.66
CA THR A 55 19.66 -17.48 -9.85
C THR A 55 21.12 -17.74 -10.20
N PHE A 56 22.00 -16.75 -10.01
CA PHE A 56 23.35 -16.80 -10.58
C PHE A 56 24.50 -16.88 -9.55
N LEU A 57 24.29 -16.41 -8.32
CA LEU A 57 25.38 -16.30 -7.34
C LEU A 57 25.30 -17.37 -6.26
N ALA A 58 24.09 -17.69 -5.78
CA ALA A 58 23.89 -18.69 -4.73
C ALA A 58 22.48 -19.31 -4.82
N PRO A 59 22.28 -20.30 -5.73
CA PRO A 59 21.01 -21.02 -5.87
C PRO A 59 20.48 -21.60 -4.56
N ASP A 60 21.39 -22.14 -3.73
CA ASP A 60 21.04 -22.74 -2.44
C ASP A 60 20.72 -21.68 -1.35
N ALA A 61 20.97 -20.39 -1.61
CA ALA A 61 20.66 -19.29 -0.70
C ALA A 61 19.37 -18.53 -1.07
N ALA A 62 18.66 -18.96 -2.12
CA ALA A 62 17.48 -18.29 -2.65
C ALA A 62 16.40 -18.05 -1.58
N ASP A 63 16.20 -19.01 -0.68
CA ASP A 63 15.24 -18.90 0.44
C ASP A 63 15.62 -17.80 1.42
N ASN A 64 16.90 -17.68 1.76
CA ASN A 64 17.39 -16.69 2.72
C ASN A 64 17.38 -15.28 2.11
N ALA A 65 17.73 -15.15 0.83
CA ALA A 65 17.63 -13.90 0.09
C ALA A 65 16.16 -13.43 0.02
N HIS A 66 15.25 -14.32 -0.37
CA HIS A 66 13.81 -14.02 -0.39
C HIS A 66 13.30 -13.54 0.98
N ARG A 67 13.66 -14.24 2.06
CA ARG A 67 13.24 -13.89 3.42
C ARG A 67 13.75 -12.53 3.89
N LEU A 68 15.03 -12.22 3.65
CA LEU A 68 15.60 -10.91 3.98
C LEU A 68 14.88 -9.78 3.25
N LEU A 69 14.42 -10.01 2.03
CA LEU A 69 13.71 -9.01 1.23
C LEU A 69 12.24 -8.88 1.63
N GLY A 70 11.59 -9.99 1.97
CA GLY A 70 10.28 -9.96 2.61
C GLY A 70 10.35 -9.16 3.91
N TRP A 71 11.38 -9.40 4.73
CA TRP A 71 11.63 -8.61 5.93
C TRP A 71 11.90 -7.12 5.62
N THR A 72 12.68 -6.83 4.58
CA THR A 72 12.99 -5.46 4.14
C THR A 72 11.74 -4.74 3.67
N ALA A 73 10.90 -5.38 2.86
CA ALA A 73 9.63 -4.82 2.40
C ALA A 73 8.67 -4.60 3.58
N GLN A 74 8.62 -5.56 4.51
CA GLN A 74 7.76 -5.48 5.67
C GLN A 74 8.17 -4.38 6.64
N ASN A 75 9.47 -4.28 6.96
CA ASN A 75 9.94 -3.40 8.01
C ASN A 75 10.51 -2.10 7.45
N LEU A 76 11.53 -2.17 6.59
CA LEU A 76 12.24 -0.99 6.06
C LEU A 76 11.41 -0.16 5.10
N LEU A 77 10.79 -0.80 4.10
CA LEU A 77 9.96 -0.08 3.13
C LEU A 77 8.59 0.31 3.68
N GLY A 78 8.24 -0.18 4.86
CA GLY A 78 7.16 0.37 5.65
C GLY A 78 5.87 -0.42 5.71
N ASN A 79 5.76 -1.60 5.09
CA ASN A 79 4.47 -2.30 5.01
C ASN A 79 3.87 -2.68 6.38
N ALA A 80 4.68 -3.03 7.39
CA ALA A 80 4.25 -3.24 8.78
C ALA A 80 4.32 -1.98 9.64
N THR A 81 5.30 -1.11 9.38
CA THR A 81 5.66 -0.04 10.32
C THR A 81 4.85 1.23 10.09
N HIS A 82 4.35 1.46 8.87
CA HIS A 82 3.57 2.65 8.52
C HIS A 82 2.27 2.77 9.32
N VAL A 83 1.77 1.68 9.92
CA VAL A 83 0.49 1.65 10.62
C VAL A 83 0.40 2.70 11.74
N ILE A 84 1.53 3.06 12.34
CA ILE A 84 1.62 4.10 13.38
C ILE A 84 1.43 5.52 12.81
N LEU A 85 1.74 5.72 11.52
CA LEU A 85 1.69 7.03 10.88
C LEU A 85 0.27 7.61 10.82
N THR A 86 -0.76 6.77 10.73
CA THR A 86 -2.16 7.21 10.83
C THR A 86 -2.46 7.84 12.20
N PHE A 87 -1.89 7.29 13.28
CA PHE A 87 -2.07 7.85 14.62
C PHE A 87 -1.22 9.11 14.84
N LEU A 88 0.00 9.16 14.30
CA LEU A 88 0.81 10.38 14.25
C LEU A 88 0.04 11.50 13.54
N LEU A 89 -0.58 11.19 12.40
CA LEU A 89 -1.40 12.13 11.64
C LEU A 89 -2.56 12.68 12.47
N PHE A 90 -3.27 11.85 13.25
CA PHE A 90 -4.31 12.35 14.17
C PHE A 90 -3.78 13.27 15.26
N GLY A 91 -2.58 12.99 15.78
CA GLY A 91 -1.94 13.82 16.79
C GLY A 91 -1.60 15.22 16.26
N VAL A 92 -1.02 15.27 15.06
CA VAL A 92 -0.60 16.52 14.41
C VAL A 92 -1.80 17.28 13.84
N HIS A 93 -2.71 16.61 13.14
CA HIS A 93 -3.82 17.20 12.40
C HIS A 93 -5.17 16.71 12.94
N ARG A 94 -5.63 17.38 14.01
CA ARG A 94 -6.92 17.05 14.66
C ARG A 94 -8.12 17.16 13.71
N ASP A 95 -8.05 18.02 12.72
CA ASP A 95 -9.06 18.16 11.67
C ASP A 95 -9.29 16.87 10.89
N VAL A 96 -8.26 16.02 10.74
CA VAL A 96 -8.39 14.68 10.15
C VAL A 96 -9.22 13.77 11.05
N LEU A 97 -9.00 13.80 12.37
CA LEU A 97 -9.72 12.99 13.35
C LEU A 97 -11.18 13.46 13.54
N THR A 98 -11.43 14.75 13.38
CA THR A 98 -12.73 15.39 13.61
C THR A 98 -13.47 15.75 12.32
N ALA A 99 -13.08 15.19 11.18
CA ALA A 99 -13.64 15.55 9.88
C ALA A 99 -15.13 15.19 9.73
N ALA A 100 -15.65 14.23 10.49
CA ALA A 100 -17.07 13.86 10.50
C ALA A 100 -17.64 13.75 11.93
N PRO A 101 -18.98 13.90 12.09
CA PRO A 101 -19.64 13.72 13.38
C PRO A 101 -19.36 12.35 13.97
N LYS A 102 -19.09 12.30 15.27
CA LYS A 102 -18.78 11.07 16.04
C LYS A 102 -17.52 10.30 15.60
N GLN A 103 -16.80 10.75 14.56
CA GLN A 103 -15.61 10.07 14.03
C GLN A 103 -14.56 9.74 15.11
N PRO A 104 -14.21 10.64 16.06
CA PRO A 104 -13.26 10.30 17.12
C PRO A 104 -13.72 9.14 18.00
N ARG A 105 -15.02 9.10 18.34
CA ARG A 105 -15.61 8.03 19.17
C ARG A 105 -15.62 6.71 18.41
N THR A 106 -15.97 6.75 17.12
CA THR A 106 -15.99 5.56 16.26
C THR A 106 -14.59 4.99 16.06
N ILE A 107 -13.58 5.84 15.81
CA ILE A 107 -12.19 5.42 15.67
C ILE A 107 -11.68 4.82 16.97
N LEU A 108 -11.96 5.46 18.13
CA LEU A 108 -11.57 4.91 19.43
C LEU A 108 -12.22 3.55 19.69
N ALA A 109 -13.55 3.45 19.52
CA ALA A 109 -14.28 2.21 19.76
C ALA A 109 -13.81 1.08 18.83
N GLY A 110 -13.59 1.37 17.55
CA GLY A 110 -13.08 0.40 16.59
C GLY A 110 -11.63 0.00 16.86
N ALA A 111 -10.76 0.94 17.23
CA ALA A 111 -9.38 0.63 17.63
C ALA A 111 -9.35 -0.27 18.88
N LEU A 112 -10.17 0.03 19.90
CA LEU A 112 -10.31 -0.83 21.08
C LEU A 112 -10.86 -2.22 20.73
N ALA A 113 -11.84 -2.30 19.82
CA ALA A 113 -12.36 -3.58 19.35
C ALA A 113 -11.28 -4.39 18.60
N MET A 114 -10.46 -3.75 17.75
CA MET A 114 -9.35 -4.40 17.06
C MET A 114 -8.23 -4.80 18.02
N LEU A 115 -8.00 -4.04 19.09
CA LEU A 115 -7.12 -4.43 20.19
C LEU A 115 -7.63 -5.69 20.90
N ALA A 116 -8.93 -5.78 21.16
CA ALA A 116 -9.55 -6.97 21.74
C ALA A 116 -9.44 -8.19 20.81
N VAL A 117 -9.63 -8.00 19.49
CA VAL A 117 -9.39 -9.07 18.50
C VAL A 117 -7.92 -9.51 18.52
N GLY A 118 -6.97 -8.58 18.55
CA GLY A 118 -5.55 -8.91 18.67
C GLY A 118 -5.20 -9.65 19.97
N ALA A 119 -5.82 -9.28 21.09
CA ALA A 119 -5.70 -10.00 22.35
C ALA A 119 -6.31 -11.41 22.27
N ALA A 120 -7.47 -11.58 21.65
CA ALA A 120 -8.04 -12.90 21.40
C ALA A 120 -7.13 -13.76 20.51
N LEU A 121 -6.50 -13.16 19.48
CA LEU A 121 -5.49 -13.84 18.67
C LEU A 121 -4.26 -14.26 19.50
N PHE A 122 -3.86 -13.49 20.52
CA PHE A 122 -2.81 -13.92 21.46
C PHE A 122 -3.23 -15.17 22.23
N PHE A 123 -4.44 -15.20 22.82
CA PHE A 123 -4.90 -16.34 23.62
C PHE A 123 -5.19 -17.59 22.79
N THR A 124 -5.75 -17.44 21.57
CA THR A 124 -6.01 -18.56 20.66
C THR A 124 -4.73 -19.35 20.34
N PHE A 125 -3.57 -18.70 20.27
CA PHE A 125 -2.30 -19.39 20.06
C PHE A 125 -1.98 -20.44 21.14
N TYR A 126 -2.29 -20.14 22.40
CA TYR A 126 -2.06 -21.05 23.51
C TYR A 126 -3.16 -22.11 23.65
N ALA A 127 -4.36 -21.82 23.14
CA ALA A 127 -5.49 -22.75 23.15
C ALA A 127 -5.44 -23.75 21.99
N ASP A 128 -5.25 -23.26 20.76
CA ASP A 128 -5.17 -24.06 19.54
C ASP A 128 -4.31 -23.34 18.49
N ARG A 129 -3.12 -23.90 18.25
CA ARG A 129 -2.15 -23.34 17.31
C ARG A 129 -2.62 -23.41 15.86
N SER A 130 -3.34 -24.44 15.46
CA SER A 130 -3.82 -24.61 14.09
C SER A 130 -4.87 -23.55 13.77
N ILE A 131 -5.82 -23.35 14.70
CA ILE A 131 -6.83 -22.28 14.59
C ILE A 131 -6.16 -20.91 14.58
N HIS A 132 -5.15 -20.69 15.42
CA HIS A 132 -4.42 -19.42 15.44
C HIS A 132 -3.73 -19.13 14.11
N THR A 133 -2.97 -20.09 13.56
CA THR A 133 -2.27 -19.92 12.28
C THR A 133 -3.26 -19.67 11.15
N PHE A 134 -4.36 -20.43 11.11
CA PHE A 134 -5.44 -20.21 10.15
C PHE A 134 -6.01 -18.79 10.26
N ALA A 135 -6.41 -18.37 11.47
CA ALA A 135 -7.03 -17.08 11.71
C ALA A 135 -6.09 -15.92 11.34
N VAL A 136 -4.84 -15.96 11.78
CA VAL A 136 -3.86 -14.91 11.46
C VAL A 136 -3.57 -14.87 9.96
N ALA A 137 -3.30 -16.01 9.33
CA ALA A 137 -3.00 -16.06 7.91
C ALA A 137 -4.16 -15.53 7.07
N VAL A 138 -5.40 -15.94 7.36
CA VAL A 138 -6.59 -15.49 6.62
C VAL A 138 -6.87 -14.01 6.88
N ILE A 139 -6.93 -13.58 8.15
CA ILE A 139 -7.25 -12.19 8.49
C ILE A 139 -6.21 -11.25 7.88
N PHE A 140 -4.92 -11.49 8.10
CA PHE A 140 -3.89 -10.57 7.63
C PHE A 140 -3.72 -10.58 6.12
N ASN A 141 -3.85 -11.72 5.44
CA ASN A 141 -3.79 -11.72 3.98
C ASN A 141 -5.03 -11.09 3.36
N VAL A 142 -6.24 -11.36 3.87
CA VAL A 142 -7.47 -10.76 3.33
C VAL A 142 -7.50 -9.25 3.59
N PHE A 143 -7.36 -8.82 4.84
CA PHE A 143 -7.44 -7.40 5.18
C PHE A 143 -6.22 -6.63 4.70
N GLY A 144 -5.02 -7.19 4.82
CA GLY A 144 -3.80 -6.55 4.34
C GLY A 144 -3.82 -6.38 2.82
N MET A 145 -4.16 -7.43 2.07
CA MET A 145 -4.25 -7.32 0.61
C MET A 145 -5.40 -6.41 0.17
N HIS A 146 -6.56 -6.47 0.84
CA HIS A 146 -7.64 -5.53 0.57
C HIS A 146 -7.19 -4.08 0.82
N HIS A 147 -6.51 -3.82 1.93
CA HIS A 147 -5.99 -2.51 2.30
C HIS A 147 -4.98 -2.00 1.26
N THR A 148 -4.02 -2.82 0.85
CA THR A 148 -3.06 -2.51 -0.22
C THR A 148 -3.74 -2.21 -1.55
N LEU A 149 -4.65 -3.07 -2.01
CA LEU A 149 -5.37 -2.87 -3.28
C LEU A 149 -6.28 -1.63 -3.23
N SER A 150 -6.91 -1.37 -2.09
CA SER A 150 -7.74 -0.18 -1.87
C SER A 150 -6.90 1.10 -1.93
N GLN A 151 -5.72 1.12 -1.32
CA GLN A 151 -4.79 2.24 -1.44
C GLN A 151 -4.38 2.46 -2.89
N HIS A 152 -4.00 1.39 -3.60
CA HIS A 152 -3.58 1.53 -4.99
C HIS A 152 -4.65 2.16 -5.87
N ARG A 153 -5.92 1.73 -5.69
CA ARG A 153 -7.08 2.33 -6.33
C ARG A 153 -7.25 3.80 -5.94
N GLY A 154 -7.02 4.15 -4.68
CA GLY A 154 -7.03 5.53 -4.18
C GLY A 154 -6.02 6.41 -4.91
N LEU A 155 -4.76 5.98 -4.99
CA LEU A 155 -3.69 6.71 -5.69
C LEU A 155 -3.94 6.83 -7.20
N TRP A 156 -4.45 5.78 -7.84
CA TRP A 156 -4.93 5.87 -9.22
C TRP A 156 -6.01 6.96 -9.37
N SER A 157 -6.97 7.02 -8.44
CA SER A 157 -8.00 8.06 -8.45
C SER A 157 -7.39 9.46 -8.26
N LEU A 158 -6.36 9.60 -7.43
CA LEU A 158 -5.64 10.86 -7.23
C LEU A 158 -4.86 11.29 -8.48
N HIS A 159 -4.28 10.37 -9.25
CA HIS A 159 -3.73 10.70 -10.57
C HIS A 159 -4.79 11.25 -11.53
N GLY A 160 -6.01 10.69 -11.50
CA GLY A 160 -7.14 11.21 -12.26
C GLY A 160 -7.54 12.63 -11.84
N LEU A 161 -7.59 12.89 -10.52
CA LEU A 161 -7.85 14.22 -9.97
C LEU A 161 -6.77 15.23 -10.34
N ARG A 162 -5.49 14.82 -10.27
CA ARG A 162 -4.34 15.66 -10.67
C ARG A 162 -4.42 16.02 -12.15
N GLY A 163 -4.76 15.03 -12.99
CA GLY A 163 -5.01 15.25 -14.41
C GLY A 163 -6.12 16.28 -14.64
N GLY A 164 -7.25 16.14 -13.94
CA GLY A 164 -8.37 17.08 -14.05
C GLY A 164 -8.04 18.52 -13.65
N GLN A 165 -7.22 18.71 -12.59
CA GLN A 165 -6.74 20.05 -12.19
C GLN A 165 -5.84 20.70 -13.24
N GLU A 166 -5.10 19.91 -14.01
CA GLU A 166 -4.23 20.36 -15.09
C GLU A 166 -4.95 20.32 -16.46
N GLY A 167 -6.28 20.20 -16.47
CA GLY A 167 -7.11 20.31 -17.68
C GLY A 167 -7.22 19.04 -18.54
N LEU A 168 -6.78 17.87 -18.05
CA LEU A 168 -7.05 16.61 -18.74
C LEU A 168 -8.52 16.20 -18.61
N ALA A 169 -8.99 15.45 -19.60
CA ALA A 169 -10.34 14.89 -19.59
C ALA A 169 -10.55 14.00 -18.34
N PRO A 170 -11.77 13.97 -17.77
CA PRO A 170 -12.08 13.08 -16.67
C PRO A 170 -11.97 11.59 -17.10
N PRO A 171 -11.75 10.66 -16.15
CA PRO A 171 -11.75 9.22 -16.43
C PRO A 171 -13.01 8.79 -17.19
N SER A 172 -12.84 7.96 -18.23
CA SER A 172 -13.95 7.44 -19.02
C SER A 172 -14.92 6.60 -18.16
N PRO A 173 -16.19 6.41 -18.58
CA PRO A 173 -17.12 5.53 -17.87
C PRO A 173 -16.58 4.12 -17.68
N LEU A 174 -15.87 3.58 -18.68
CA LEU A 174 -15.23 2.27 -18.61
C LEU A 174 -14.09 2.26 -17.59
N GLU A 175 -13.24 3.29 -17.56
CA GLU A 175 -12.18 3.41 -16.55
C GLU A 175 -12.77 3.40 -15.13
N ARG A 176 -13.84 4.16 -14.89
CA ARG A 176 -14.51 4.19 -13.57
C ARG A 176 -15.10 2.83 -13.19
N LYS A 177 -15.68 2.11 -14.14
CA LYS A 177 -16.18 0.74 -13.90
C LYS A 177 -15.03 -0.21 -13.56
N LEU A 178 -13.90 -0.12 -14.28
CA LEU A 178 -12.71 -0.93 -14.00
C LEU A 178 -12.11 -0.59 -12.63
N GLN A 179 -12.07 0.68 -12.22
CA GLN A 179 -11.65 1.07 -10.87
C GLN A 179 -12.52 0.44 -9.78
N GLN A 180 -13.84 0.36 -9.98
CA GLN A 180 -14.76 -0.28 -9.03
C GLN A 180 -14.52 -1.79 -8.92
N LEU A 181 -14.20 -2.44 -10.04
CA LEU A 181 -13.89 -3.88 -10.10
C LEU A 181 -12.49 -4.22 -9.58
N TYR A 182 -11.56 -3.26 -9.56
CA TYR A 182 -10.14 -3.47 -9.24
C TYR A 182 -9.92 -4.28 -7.95
N VAL A 183 -10.45 -3.78 -6.83
CA VAL A 183 -10.25 -4.40 -5.52
C VAL A 183 -10.89 -5.79 -5.44
N PRO A 184 -12.20 -5.97 -5.70
CA PRO A 184 -12.80 -7.30 -5.56
C PRO A 184 -12.20 -8.32 -6.53
N LEU A 185 -11.89 -7.93 -7.78
CA LEU A 185 -11.30 -8.84 -8.75
C LEU A 185 -9.91 -9.29 -8.33
N LEU A 186 -8.99 -8.35 -8.07
CA LEU A 186 -7.61 -8.72 -7.76
C LEU A 186 -7.48 -9.38 -6.40
N LEU A 187 -8.31 -9.00 -5.43
CA LEU A 187 -8.38 -9.69 -4.15
C LEU A 187 -8.77 -11.16 -4.35
N SER A 188 -9.81 -11.44 -5.14
CA SER A 188 -10.21 -12.82 -5.44
C SER A 188 -9.12 -13.60 -6.18
N VAL A 189 -8.55 -13.03 -7.24
CA VAL A 189 -7.52 -13.72 -8.05
C VAL A 189 -6.28 -14.03 -7.20
N LEU A 190 -5.81 -13.09 -6.39
CA LEU A 190 -4.64 -13.28 -5.53
C LEU A 190 -4.93 -14.23 -4.36
N LEU A 191 -6.07 -14.10 -3.67
CA LEU A 191 -6.44 -15.03 -2.60
C LEU A 191 -6.58 -16.47 -3.11
N ILE A 192 -7.18 -16.64 -4.30
CA ILE A 192 -7.29 -17.96 -4.93
C ILE A 192 -5.90 -18.53 -5.21
N ARG A 193 -5.02 -17.70 -5.79
CA ARG A 193 -3.65 -18.12 -6.11
C ARG A 193 -2.87 -18.56 -4.87
N ILE A 194 -2.97 -17.83 -3.76
CA ILE A 194 -2.13 -18.09 -2.59
C ILE A 194 -2.67 -19.21 -1.70
N PHE A 195 -4.00 -19.34 -1.55
CA PHE A 195 -4.60 -20.30 -0.62
C PHE A 195 -5.03 -21.61 -1.26
N PHE A 196 -5.35 -21.61 -2.56
CA PHE A 196 -6.02 -22.77 -3.16
C PHE A 196 -5.28 -23.40 -4.33
N VAL A 197 -4.46 -22.65 -5.07
CA VAL A 197 -3.73 -23.17 -6.24
C VAL A 197 -2.38 -23.75 -5.83
N ALA A 198 -2.08 -24.97 -6.28
CA ALA A 198 -0.78 -25.62 -6.11
C ALA A 198 0.37 -24.74 -6.61
N GLU A 199 1.47 -24.68 -5.86
CA GLU A 199 2.61 -23.83 -6.20
C GLU A 199 3.38 -24.30 -7.45
N SER A 200 3.42 -25.61 -7.70
CA SER A 200 4.07 -26.20 -8.85
C SER A 200 3.25 -27.34 -9.46
N ALA A 201 3.64 -27.78 -10.66
CA ALA A 201 3.04 -28.93 -11.32
C ALA A 201 3.44 -30.29 -10.69
N ALA A 202 4.29 -30.29 -9.66
CA ALA A 202 4.72 -31.53 -9.00
C ALA A 202 3.54 -32.21 -8.28
N PRO A 203 3.47 -33.56 -8.29
CA PRO A 203 2.46 -34.29 -7.54
C PRO A 203 2.47 -33.91 -6.06
N GLY A 204 1.31 -33.56 -5.50
CA GLY A 204 1.17 -33.20 -4.09
C GLY A 204 1.77 -31.85 -3.69
N ALA A 205 2.11 -30.98 -4.64
CA ALA A 205 2.59 -29.64 -4.33
C ALA A 205 1.53 -28.85 -3.52
N PRO A 206 1.92 -28.23 -2.38
CA PRO A 206 0.99 -27.48 -1.55
C PRO A 206 0.59 -26.14 -2.19
N ALA A 207 -0.42 -25.48 -1.61
CA ALA A 207 -0.66 -24.07 -1.88
C ALA A 207 0.47 -23.20 -1.29
N TYR A 208 0.65 -21.98 -1.79
CA TYR A 208 1.69 -21.08 -1.30
C TYR A 208 1.51 -20.75 0.19
N LEU A 209 0.27 -20.48 0.62
CA LEU A 209 -0.12 -20.37 2.02
C LEU A 209 -1.02 -21.55 2.39
N ASP A 210 -0.38 -22.67 2.75
CA ASP A 210 -1.06 -23.83 3.30
C ASP A 210 -1.24 -23.67 4.83
N VAL A 211 -2.49 -23.57 5.25
CA VAL A 211 -2.93 -23.49 6.65
C VAL A 211 -3.59 -24.80 7.11
N GLY A 212 -3.30 -25.91 6.43
CA GLY A 212 -3.81 -27.25 6.70
C GLY A 212 -4.89 -27.73 5.70
N GLN A 213 -5.21 -26.91 4.70
CA GLN A 213 -6.19 -27.24 3.65
C GLN A 213 -5.57 -27.92 2.42
N GLY A 214 -4.23 -27.87 2.26
CA GLY A 214 -3.56 -28.33 1.05
C GLY A 214 -3.87 -27.49 -0.19
N ALA A 215 -3.51 -28.00 -1.37
CA ALA A 215 -3.93 -27.41 -2.64
C ALA A 215 -5.29 -27.98 -3.06
N VAL A 216 -6.31 -27.11 -3.13
CA VAL A 216 -7.67 -27.48 -3.58
C VAL A 216 -7.79 -27.44 -5.10
N LEU A 217 -7.00 -26.58 -5.75
CA LEU A 217 -7.00 -26.35 -7.19
C LEU A 217 -5.65 -26.75 -7.79
N PRO A 218 -5.66 -27.39 -8.97
CA PRO A 218 -4.43 -27.85 -9.61
C PRO A 218 -3.62 -26.68 -10.18
N TRP A 219 -2.32 -26.87 -10.40
CA TRP A 219 -1.42 -25.84 -10.91
C TRP A 219 -1.89 -25.24 -12.26
N GLN A 220 -2.61 -26.03 -13.07
CA GLN A 220 -3.20 -25.63 -14.35
C GLN A 220 -4.27 -24.53 -14.22
N THR A 221 -4.74 -24.22 -13.01
CA THR A 221 -5.58 -23.05 -12.75
C THR A 221 -4.81 -21.73 -12.88
N LEU A 222 -3.48 -21.72 -12.68
CA LEU A 222 -2.65 -20.52 -12.76
C LEU A 222 -2.75 -19.80 -14.12
N PRO A 223 -2.63 -20.48 -15.29
CA PRO A 223 -2.87 -19.85 -16.59
C PRO A 223 -4.22 -19.14 -16.72
N VAL A 224 -5.29 -19.68 -16.11
CA VAL A 224 -6.62 -19.06 -16.13
C VAL A 224 -6.62 -17.76 -15.31
N LEU A 225 -6.00 -17.78 -14.12
CA LEU A 225 -5.85 -16.57 -13.29
C LEU A 225 -5.02 -15.50 -14.00
N ILE A 226 -3.95 -15.90 -14.69
CA ILE A 226 -3.12 -15.00 -15.52
C ILE A 226 -3.95 -14.42 -16.66
N ALA A 227 -4.75 -15.21 -17.36
CA ALA A 227 -5.60 -14.74 -18.44
C ALA A 227 -6.65 -13.72 -17.97
N VAL A 228 -7.27 -13.96 -16.81
CA VAL A 228 -8.21 -13.01 -16.18
C VAL A 228 -7.49 -11.71 -15.81
N TRP A 229 -6.31 -11.80 -15.20
CA TRP A 229 -5.49 -10.64 -14.83
C TRP A 229 -5.04 -9.83 -16.05
N LEU A 230 -4.48 -10.49 -17.07
CA LEU A 230 -4.07 -9.86 -18.34
C LEU A 230 -5.26 -9.21 -19.05
N GLY A 231 -6.39 -9.92 -19.15
CA GLY A 231 -7.61 -9.40 -19.77
C GLY A 231 -8.08 -8.12 -19.10
N TYR A 232 -8.10 -8.08 -17.76
CA TYR A 232 -8.45 -6.87 -17.01
C TYR A 232 -7.48 -5.71 -17.30
N PHE A 233 -6.17 -5.93 -17.19
CA PHE A 233 -5.19 -4.86 -17.39
C PHE A 233 -5.12 -4.39 -18.85
N LEU A 234 -5.26 -5.28 -19.83
CA LEU A 234 -5.34 -4.89 -21.25
C LEU A 234 -6.55 -4.00 -21.52
N LEU A 235 -7.72 -4.35 -20.98
CA LEU A 235 -8.92 -3.51 -21.07
C LEU A 235 -8.71 -2.17 -20.37
N LEU A 236 -8.06 -2.16 -19.21
CA LEU A 236 -7.72 -0.95 -18.47
C LEU A 236 -6.78 -0.03 -19.27
N PHE A 237 -5.64 -0.52 -19.74
CA PHE A 237 -4.69 0.28 -20.52
C PHE A 237 -5.32 0.79 -21.81
N ARG A 238 -6.09 -0.05 -22.50
CA ARG A 238 -6.84 0.38 -23.69
C ARG A 238 -7.82 1.51 -23.35
N SER A 239 -8.53 1.43 -22.22
CA SER A 239 -9.45 2.47 -21.77
C SER A 239 -8.72 3.78 -21.42
N VAL A 240 -7.63 3.69 -20.64
CA VAL A 240 -6.86 4.86 -20.20
C VAL A 240 -6.22 5.57 -21.39
N LEU A 241 -5.50 4.84 -22.25
CA LEU A 241 -4.74 5.41 -23.37
C LEU A 241 -5.63 6.03 -24.45
N ARG A 242 -6.86 5.53 -24.67
CA ARG A 242 -7.77 6.06 -25.68
C ARG A 242 -8.60 7.26 -25.23
N SER A 243 -8.71 7.49 -23.92
CA SER A 243 -9.66 8.47 -23.36
C SER A 243 -9.16 9.93 -23.37
N GLY A 244 -7.91 10.19 -23.77
CA GLY A 244 -7.28 11.51 -23.62
C GLY A 244 -7.03 11.92 -22.16
N ALA A 245 -7.40 11.09 -21.19
CA ALA A 245 -7.21 11.28 -19.74
C ALA A 245 -5.89 10.67 -19.23
N ALA A 246 -5.02 10.20 -20.13
CA ALA A 246 -3.78 9.53 -19.78
C ALA A 246 -2.64 10.53 -19.57
N SER A 247 -2.02 10.49 -18.40
CA SER A 247 -0.72 11.09 -18.15
C SER A 247 0.35 10.00 -18.07
N GLY A 248 1.59 10.35 -18.41
CA GLY A 248 2.74 9.46 -18.27
C GLY A 248 2.87 8.87 -16.85
N PRO A 249 2.85 9.70 -15.79
CA PRO A 249 2.91 9.21 -14.41
C PRO A 249 1.78 8.25 -14.03
N LYS A 250 0.53 8.54 -14.46
CA LYS A 250 -0.61 7.64 -14.23
C LYS A 250 -0.40 6.28 -14.90
N VAL A 251 0.04 6.28 -16.16
CA VAL A 251 0.30 5.04 -16.91
C VAL A 251 1.44 4.25 -16.27
N LEU A 252 2.54 4.92 -15.89
CA LEU A 252 3.68 4.30 -15.23
C LEU A 252 3.28 3.65 -13.90
N TYR A 253 2.48 4.36 -13.09
CA TYR A 253 1.97 3.84 -11.83
C TYR A 253 1.07 2.60 -12.03
N LEU A 254 0.14 2.66 -12.99
CA LEU A 254 -0.70 1.50 -13.34
C LEU A 254 0.12 0.31 -13.87
N LEU A 255 1.20 0.56 -14.61
CA LEU A 255 2.13 -0.48 -15.07
C LEU A 255 2.89 -1.09 -13.90
N GLY A 256 3.31 -0.28 -12.93
CA GLY A 256 3.90 -0.74 -11.68
C GLY A 256 2.96 -1.68 -10.92
N MET A 257 1.69 -1.26 -10.75
CA MET A 257 0.66 -2.08 -10.10
C MET A 257 0.39 -3.38 -10.85
N ALA A 258 0.28 -3.32 -12.18
CA ALA A 258 0.12 -4.50 -13.03
C ALA A 258 1.28 -5.46 -12.83
N THR A 259 2.52 -4.96 -12.91
CA THR A 259 3.74 -5.74 -12.73
C THR A 259 3.81 -6.39 -11.35
N ALA A 260 3.57 -5.62 -10.27
CA ALA A 260 3.58 -6.14 -8.91
C ALA A 260 2.52 -7.24 -8.70
N THR A 261 1.31 -7.04 -9.24
CA THR A 261 0.22 -8.02 -9.17
C THR A 261 0.54 -9.27 -9.99
N GLY A 262 1.02 -9.11 -11.22
CA GLY A 262 1.41 -10.22 -12.09
C GLY A 262 2.53 -11.04 -11.46
N LEU A 263 3.49 -10.38 -10.82
CA LEU A 263 4.54 -11.05 -10.07
C LEU A 263 3.97 -11.81 -8.87
N ALA A 264 3.04 -11.23 -8.11
CA ALA A 264 2.37 -11.93 -7.01
C ALA A 264 1.55 -13.14 -7.47
N LEU A 265 1.09 -13.16 -8.72
CA LEU A 265 0.41 -14.31 -9.31
C LEU A 265 1.37 -15.41 -9.76
N VAL A 266 2.40 -15.05 -10.51
CA VAL A 266 3.32 -16.02 -11.13
C VAL A 266 4.34 -16.53 -10.12
N ALA A 267 4.88 -15.64 -9.29
CA ALA A 267 5.86 -15.94 -8.27
C ALA A 267 5.52 -15.20 -6.96
N PRO A 268 4.59 -15.76 -6.16
CA PRO A 268 4.11 -15.13 -4.94
C PRO A 268 5.23 -14.64 -4.01
N SER A 269 6.29 -15.42 -3.84
CA SER A 269 7.47 -15.03 -3.06
C SER A 269 8.03 -13.66 -3.47
N TRP A 270 8.20 -13.39 -4.76
CA TRP A 270 8.73 -12.13 -5.27
C TRP A 270 7.67 -11.02 -5.29
N GLY A 271 6.42 -11.35 -5.61
CA GLY A 271 5.32 -10.38 -5.60
C GLY A 271 5.02 -9.83 -4.20
N TYR A 272 5.19 -10.65 -3.16
CA TYR A 272 5.11 -10.26 -1.75
C TYR A 272 6.31 -9.44 -1.26
N VAL A 273 7.31 -9.17 -2.10
CA VAL A 273 8.32 -8.13 -1.85
C VAL A 273 7.89 -6.83 -2.53
N MET A 274 7.56 -6.91 -3.82
CA MET A 274 7.26 -5.72 -4.62
C MET A 274 5.97 -5.02 -4.15
N LEU A 275 4.87 -5.76 -3.99
CA LEU A 275 3.56 -5.19 -3.68
C LEU A 275 3.52 -4.57 -2.26
N PRO A 276 3.98 -5.26 -1.19
CA PRO A 276 4.17 -4.64 0.13
C PRO A 276 5.17 -3.48 0.14
N GLY A 277 6.28 -3.60 -0.60
CA GLY A 277 7.28 -2.54 -0.69
C GLY A 277 6.73 -1.26 -1.31
N MET A 278 5.97 -1.37 -2.41
CA MET A 278 5.26 -0.25 -3.02
C MET A 278 4.28 0.37 -2.01
N HIS A 279 3.46 -0.46 -1.38
CA HIS A 279 2.45 -0.04 -0.42
C HIS A 279 3.01 0.77 0.76
N GLY A 280 4.11 0.30 1.36
CA GLY A 280 4.76 1.01 2.47
C GLY A 280 5.34 2.36 2.05
N LEU A 281 6.02 2.42 0.89
CA LEU A 281 6.59 3.66 0.36
C LEU A 281 5.51 4.67 -0.02
N GLU A 282 4.40 4.20 -0.61
CA GLU A 282 3.22 5.01 -0.86
C GLU A 282 2.71 5.65 0.43
N TYR A 283 2.58 4.87 1.51
CA TYR A 283 2.15 5.39 2.81
C TYR A 283 3.11 6.43 3.37
N TYR A 284 4.42 6.23 3.23
CA TYR A 284 5.41 7.20 3.70
C TYR A 284 5.25 8.53 2.98
N VAL A 285 5.19 8.51 1.65
CA VAL A 285 5.09 9.75 0.86
C VAL A 285 3.72 10.40 1.06
N LEU A 286 2.64 9.62 1.11
CA LEU A 286 1.29 10.07 1.40
C LEU A 286 1.22 10.75 2.78
N SER A 287 1.73 10.07 3.81
CA SER A 287 1.72 10.56 5.19
C SER A 287 2.57 11.82 5.34
N ALA A 288 3.77 11.84 4.75
CA ALA A 288 4.63 13.01 4.75
C ALA A 288 3.90 14.22 4.16
N ARG A 289 3.25 14.05 3.01
CA ARG A 289 2.47 15.10 2.36
C ARG A 289 1.27 15.54 3.19
N MET A 290 0.56 14.61 3.83
CA MET A 290 -0.58 14.93 4.68
C MET A 290 -0.18 15.66 5.98
N LEU A 291 1.03 15.41 6.48
CA LEU A 291 1.58 16.06 7.66
C LEU A 291 2.05 17.49 7.40
N GLU A 292 2.30 17.88 6.15
CA GLU A 292 2.69 19.24 5.80
C GLU A 292 1.65 20.27 6.28
N PRO A 293 2.09 21.38 6.91
CA PRO A 293 1.21 22.51 7.18
C PRO A 293 0.62 23.04 5.87
N ARG A 294 -0.70 23.28 5.84
CA ARG A 294 -1.40 23.91 4.72
C ARG A 294 -1.66 25.38 5.05
N GLU A 295 -1.97 26.17 4.02
CA GLU A 295 -2.33 27.58 4.19
C GLU A 295 -3.46 27.73 5.21
N GLY A 296 -3.27 28.63 6.19
CA GLY A 296 -4.20 28.85 7.30
C GLY A 296 -4.03 27.92 8.50
N ASP A 297 -3.14 26.92 8.43
CA ASP A 297 -2.88 26.04 9.58
C ASP A 297 -1.93 26.69 10.59
N ARG A 298 -2.15 26.40 11.87
CA ARG A 298 -1.14 26.63 12.92
C ARG A 298 -0.16 25.44 12.93
N PRO A 299 1.11 25.60 12.54
CA PRO A 299 2.03 24.47 12.40
C PRO A 299 2.33 23.86 13.78
N ARG A 300 1.86 22.64 14.01
CA ARG A 300 2.22 21.83 15.19
C ARG A 300 3.52 21.04 15.01
N LEU A 301 3.84 20.74 13.75
CA LEU A 301 5.06 20.07 13.34
C LEU A 301 5.64 20.87 12.17
N SER A 302 6.91 21.28 12.29
CA SER A 302 7.58 21.98 11.19
C SER A 302 7.91 21.00 10.07
N GLN A 303 7.94 21.48 8.82
CA GLN A 303 8.19 20.62 7.65
C GLN A 303 9.50 19.83 7.76
N LYS A 304 10.54 20.43 8.35
CA LYS A 304 11.85 19.80 8.60
C LYS A 304 11.78 18.63 9.60
N LEU A 305 10.78 18.61 10.47
CA LEU A 305 10.60 17.59 11.50
C LEU A 305 9.62 16.48 11.12
N ILE A 306 8.98 16.55 9.94
CA ILE A 306 8.01 15.53 9.49
C ILE A 306 8.67 14.16 9.38
N TRP A 307 9.73 14.03 8.60
CA TRP A 307 10.45 12.76 8.43
C TRP A 307 11.04 12.23 9.75
N PRO A 308 11.75 13.04 10.56
CA PRO A 308 12.19 12.61 11.89
C PRO A 308 11.05 12.11 12.78
N ALA A 309 9.91 12.80 12.81
CA ALA A 309 8.76 12.38 13.61
C ALA A 309 8.15 11.07 13.12
N MET A 310 8.03 10.89 11.80
CA MET A 310 7.59 9.63 11.20
C MET A 310 8.52 8.49 11.60
N VAL A 311 9.84 8.64 11.40
CA VAL A 311 10.83 7.62 11.77
C VAL A 311 10.76 7.30 13.25
N ALA A 312 10.78 8.33 14.12
CA ALA A 312 10.70 8.17 15.56
C ALA A 312 9.44 7.41 16.00
N SER A 313 8.28 7.70 15.39
CA SER A 313 7.02 7.04 15.71
C SER A 313 7.02 5.55 15.34
N MET A 314 7.76 5.17 14.30
CA MET A 314 7.83 3.79 13.82
C MET A 314 8.89 2.95 14.53
N LEU A 315 9.84 3.58 15.25
CA LEU A 315 10.96 2.89 15.93
C LEU A 315 10.54 1.67 16.77
N PRO A 316 9.43 1.68 17.53
CA PRO A 316 9.02 0.51 18.30
C PRO A 316 8.70 -0.71 17.41
N LEU A 317 8.01 -0.50 16.28
CA LEU A 317 7.69 -1.58 15.34
C LEU A 317 8.93 -2.01 14.56
N PHE A 318 9.82 -1.08 14.22
CA PHE A 318 11.13 -1.39 13.64
C PHE A 318 11.96 -2.28 14.57
N ALA A 319 12.07 -1.91 15.84
CA ALA A 319 12.81 -2.68 16.84
C ALA A 319 12.21 -4.08 17.00
N LEU A 320 10.87 -4.18 17.07
CA LEU A 320 10.17 -5.46 17.09
C LEU A 320 10.50 -6.31 15.85
N GLY A 321 10.47 -5.71 14.66
CA GLY A 321 10.85 -6.35 13.40
C GLY A 321 12.30 -6.83 13.37
N VAL A 322 13.23 -6.04 13.90
CA VAL A 322 14.66 -6.42 14.04
C VAL A 322 14.81 -7.61 14.98
N VAL A 323 14.13 -7.59 16.14
CA VAL A 323 14.17 -8.72 17.10
C VAL A 323 13.68 -10.01 16.44
N HIS A 324 12.57 -9.96 15.68
CA HIS A 324 12.08 -11.11 14.93
C HIS A 324 13.07 -11.57 13.84
N GLY A 325 13.53 -10.64 13.01
CA GLY A 325 14.38 -10.96 11.85
C GLY A 325 15.81 -11.39 12.19
N PHE A 326 16.39 -10.92 13.31
CA PHE A 326 17.79 -11.20 13.64
C PHE A 326 17.97 -12.13 14.83
N LEU A 327 17.09 -12.10 15.84
CA LEU A 327 17.39 -12.75 17.12
C LEU A 327 16.66 -14.08 17.33
N LEU A 328 15.54 -14.35 16.65
CA LEU A 328 14.67 -15.48 17.03
C LEU A 328 14.27 -16.41 15.91
N ASP A 329 14.18 -15.91 14.70
CA ASP A 329 13.86 -16.70 13.51
C ASP A 329 15.00 -16.67 12.48
N GLY A 330 16.01 -15.83 12.71
CA GLY A 330 17.06 -15.47 11.77
C GLY A 330 16.49 -14.90 10.45
N PRO A 331 17.33 -14.45 9.51
CA PRO A 331 16.90 -14.23 8.13
C PRO A 331 16.42 -15.54 7.45
N MET A 332 16.41 -16.66 8.19
CA MET A 332 16.09 -18.00 7.75
C MET A 332 14.65 -18.45 8.06
N ARG A 333 13.77 -17.64 8.66
CA ARG A 333 12.33 -17.94 8.73
C ARG A 333 11.52 -16.65 8.56
N GLY A 334 10.65 -16.61 7.55
CA GLY A 334 9.88 -15.41 7.17
C GLY A 334 8.91 -14.94 8.26
N SER A 335 8.45 -13.68 8.16
CA SER A 335 7.69 -12.95 9.20
C SER A 335 6.30 -13.50 9.57
N LEU A 336 5.84 -14.56 8.91
CA LEU A 336 4.58 -15.26 9.24
C LEU A 336 4.83 -16.65 9.84
N GLY A 337 6.06 -17.16 9.77
CA GLY A 337 6.49 -18.33 10.49
C GLY A 337 6.95 -17.91 11.87
N ILE A 338 6.04 -17.91 12.86
CA ILE A 338 6.44 -17.91 14.27
C ILE A 338 7.19 -19.23 14.47
N GLY A 339 8.51 -19.23 14.24
CA GLY A 339 9.37 -20.36 14.55
C GLY A 339 9.50 -20.51 16.06
N GLY A 340 10.14 -21.60 16.50
CA GLY A 340 10.28 -21.95 17.92
C GLY A 340 10.85 -20.85 18.83
N GLY A 341 11.59 -19.87 18.28
CA GLY A 341 12.22 -18.79 19.07
C GLY A 341 11.24 -17.81 19.70
N ALA A 342 10.25 -17.30 18.94
CA ALA A 342 9.18 -16.46 19.50
C ALA A 342 8.17 -17.27 20.34
N GLN A 343 8.14 -18.60 20.18
CA GLN A 343 7.32 -19.52 20.99
C GLN A 343 7.88 -19.67 22.42
N ALA A 344 9.19 -19.46 22.60
CA ALA A 344 9.87 -19.58 23.89
C ALA A 344 9.83 -18.29 24.75
N HIS A 345 9.39 -17.15 24.20
CA HIS A 345 9.41 -15.85 24.89
C HIS A 345 8.02 -15.21 25.00
N PRO A 346 7.31 -15.40 26.13
CA PRO A 346 5.97 -14.84 26.37
C PRO A 346 5.88 -13.31 26.18
N LEU A 347 6.91 -12.57 26.60
CA LEU A 347 6.96 -11.12 26.44
C LEU A 347 6.98 -10.71 24.96
N LEU A 348 7.85 -11.34 24.16
CA LEU A 348 7.91 -11.03 22.73
C LEU A 348 6.61 -11.43 22.04
N ARG A 349 6.02 -12.56 22.43
CA ARG A 349 4.73 -12.99 21.91
C ARG A 349 3.66 -11.91 22.18
N ALA A 350 3.62 -11.37 23.40
CA ALA A 350 2.71 -10.30 23.76
C ALA A 350 2.96 -9.03 22.92
N LEU A 351 4.22 -8.64 22.73
CA LEU A 351 4.60 -7.49 21.89
C LEU A 351 4.23 -7.70 20.41
N THR A 352 4.37 -8.92 19.89
CA THR A 352 4.01 -9.29 18.52
C THR A 352 2.51 -9.22 18.30
N SER A 353 1.74 -9.79 19.24
CA SER A 353 0.29 -9.71 19.21
C SER A 353 -0.21 -8.28 19.35
N LEU A 354 0.45 -7.45 20.18
CA LEU A 354 0.15 -6.02 20.26
C LEU A 354 0.44 -5.31 18.92
N GLY A 355 1.56 -5.63 18.27
CA GLY A 355 1.87 -5.13 16.93
C GLY A 355 0.78 -5.48 15.91
N PHE A 356 0.34 -6.74 15.88
CA PHE A 356 -0.79 -7.19 15.05
C PHE A 356 -2.08 -6.45 15.38
N ALA A 357 -2.36 -6.26 16.66
CA ALA A 357 -3.52 -5.52 17.12
C ALA A 357 -3.48 -4.05 16.65
N CYS A 358 -2.31 -3.41 16.67
CA CYS A 358 -2.08 -2.08 16.13
C CYS A 358 -2.31 -2.02 14.61
N VAL A 359 -1.88 -3.04 13.86
CA VAL A 359 -2.14 -3.13 12.41
C VAL A 359 -3.64 -3.21 12.13
N LEU A 360 -4.39 -4.05 12.86
CA LEU A 360 -5.84 -4.15 12.70
C LEU A 360 -6.55 -2.84 13.07
N ALA A 361 -6.14 -2.21 14.18
CA ALA A 361 -6.65 -0.92 14.60
C ALA A 361 -6.38 0.18 13.56
N HIS A 362 -5.19 0.14 12.94
CA HIS A 362 -4.84 1.00 11.82
C HIS A 362 -5.76 0.76 10.62
N TYR A 363 -5.96 -0.48 10.15
CA TYR A 363 -6.87 -0.75 9.03
C TYR A 363 -8.27 -0.19 9.24
N PHE A 364 -8.78 -0.27 10.47
CA PHE A 364 -10.05 0.33 10.84
C PHE A 364 -9.99 1.87 10.76
N ALA A 365 -9.03 2.50 11.45
CA ALA A 365 -8.90 3.95 11.50
C ALA A 365 -8.68 4.56 10.11
N ASP A 366 -7.88 3.88 9.30
CA ASP A 366 -7.49 4.33 7.97
C ASP A 366 -8.65 4.28 6.98
N ALA A 367 -9.45 3.19 7.04
CA ALA A 367 -10.69 3.07 6.27
C ALA A 367 -11.69 4.21 6.55
N PHE A 368 -11.67 4.79 7.77
CA PHE A 368 -12.51 5.93 8.11
C PHE A 368 -11.99 7.24 7.53
N ILE A 369 -10.68 7.53 7.63
CA ILE A 369 -10.15 8.80 7.11
C ILE A 369 -10.17 8.86 5.59
N PHE A 370 -10.10 7.72 4.90
CA PHE A 370 -10.19 7.67 3.44
C PHE A 370 -11.62 7.40 2.93
N ARG A 371 -12.65 7.64 3.75
CA ARG A 371 -14.06 7.51 3.35
C ARG A 371 -14.53 8.72 2.55
N PHE A 372 -13.94 8.96 1.38
CA PHE A 372 -14.21 10.12 0.49
C PHE A 372 -15.68 10.26 0.02
N ARG A 373 -16.54 9.25 0.23
CA ARG A 373 -17.99 9.38 0.05
C ARG A 373 -18.62 10.36 1.05
N ILE A 374 -17.99 10.60 2.20
CA ILE A 374 -18.43 11.61 3.17
C ILE A 374 -17.82 12.96 2.74
N PRO A 375 -18.63 13.99 2.42
CA PRO A 375 -18.13 15.23 1.84
C PRO A 375 -17.11 15.96 2.72
N SER A 376 -17.31 15.98 4.03
CA SER A 376 -16.43 16.67 4.97
C SER A 376 -15.06 15.99 5.10
N ILE A 377 -15.04 14.65 5.14
CA ILE A 377 -13.81 13.85 5.07
C ILE A 377 -13.08 14.11 3.75
N ARG A 378 -13.79 14.04 2.62
CA ARG A 378 -13.19 14.32 1.31
C ARG A 378 -12.56 15.71 1.26
N GLN A 379 -13.23 16.72 1.77
CA GLN A 379 -12.72 18.09 1.79
C GLN A 379 -11.42 18.19 2.60
N VAL A 380 -11.39 17.67 3.83
CA VAL A 380 -10.21 17.69 4.70
C VAL A 380 -9.07 16.92 4.05
N MET A 381 -9.33 15.71 3.57
CA MET A 381 -8.29 14.82 3.02
C MET A 381 -7.71 15.34 1.71
N LEU A 382 -8.55 15.83 0.78
CA LEU A 382 -8.05 16.43 -0.45
C LEU A 382 -7.21 17.68 -0.16
N ARG A 383 -7.64 18.54 0.78
CA ARG A 383 -6.83 19.69 1.22
C ARG A 383 -5.50 19.24 1.80
N ARG A 384 -5.49 18.23 2.69
CA ARG A 384 -4.27 17.66 3.28
C ARG A 384 -3.35 17.05 2.23
N LEU A 385 -3.90 16.50 1.16
CA LEU A 385 -3.17 16.00 0.00
C LEU A 385 -2.78 17.10 -1.01
N GLY A 386 -3.06 18.38 -0.73
CA GLY A 386 -2.69 19.49 -1.61
C GLY A 386 -3.55 19.59 -2.87
N PHE A 387 -4.75 19.01 -2.86
CA PHE A 387 -5.74 19.19 -3.91
C PHE A 387 -6.73 20.29 -3.52
N THR A 388 -7.00 21.21 -4.45
CA THR A 388 -8.09 22.17 -4.32
C THR A 388 -9.43 21.44 -4.35
N SER A 389 -10.28 21.70 -3.35
CA SER A 389 -11.66 21.22 -3.39
C SER A 389 -12.38 21.96 -4.52
N ALA A 390 -13.10 21.25 -5.38
CA ALA A 390 -14.03 21.91 -6.31
C ALA A 390 -14.96 22.84 -5.48
N PRO A 391 -15.25 24.06 -5.96
CA PRO A 391 -16.15 24.96 -5.25
C PRO A 391 -17.47 24.23 -4.99
N ARG A 392 -18.03 24.42 -3.79
CA ARG A 392 -19.38 23.92 -3.48
C ARG A 392 -20.31 24.43 -4.60
N PRO A 393 -21.21 23.60 -5.16
CA PRO A 393 -22.34 24.15 -5.88
C PRO A 393 -23.02 25.14 -4.92
N ALA A 394 -23.20 26.38 -5.39
CA ALA A 394 -23.95 27.37 -4.66
C ALA A 394 -25.34 26.79 -4.32
N PRO A 395 -25.87 27.08 -3.12
CA PRO A 395 -27.17 26.59 -2.70
C PRO A 395 -28.29 26.96 -3.67
#